data_AF-A0AAV0GUI0-F1
#
_entry.id   AF-A0AAV0GUI0-F1
#
_cell.length_a   1.000
_cell.length_b   1.000
_cell.length_c   1.000
_cell.angle_alpha   90.00
_cell.angle_beta   90.00
_cell.angle_gamma   90.00
#
_symmetry.space_group_name_H-M   'P 1'
#
loop_
_entity.id
_entity.type
_entity.pdbx_description
1 polymer ?
#
loop_
_entity_poly.entity_id
_entity_poly.type
_entity_poly.pdbx_seq_one_letter_code
_entity_poly.pdbx_strand_id
1 'polypeptide(L)'
;MLSSRTVVAVASSSSFLPLSHPAAASTSASASAAAASYPFLNRRLAFSKCHTSRDHSIIPKPQRSRVMEGFKTRAAAAAPQLEDADALIDSVETFIFDCDGVIWKGDKLIDGVPETLDMLRSRGKRLVFVTNNSTKSRKQYGKKFETLGLNVNEEEIFASSFAAAAYLKSIDFPKDKKVYVIGEEGILKELDIAGIQYLGGPEDGDKKIELKPGYFLEHDKDVGAVVVGFDRYFNYYKVQYGTLCIRENPGCLFIATNRDAVTHLTDAQEWAGSI
;
A
#
# COMPACT_ATOMS: atom_id res chain seq x y z
N MET A 1 28.22 12.60 19.28
CA MET A 1 28.43 11.40 18.46
C MET A 1 27.17 10.56 18.50
N LEU A 2 26.36 10.60 17.44
CA LEU A 2 25.34 9.62 17.02
C LEU A 2 24.61 10.24 15.82
N SER A 3 25.26 10.12 14.66
CA SER A 3 24.67 10.39 13.35
C SER A 3 24.72 9.07 12.60
N SER A 4 23.91 8.09 13.03
CA SER A 4 23.71 6.89 12.20
C SER A 4 22.63 7.23 11.20
N ARG A 5 23.01 7.37 9.94
CA ARG A 5 22.03 7.42 8.84
C ARG A 5 21.39 6.03 8.78
N THR A 6 20.12 5.91 9.17
CA THR A 6 19.37 4.67 8.90
C THR A 6 19.27 4.49 7.39
N VAL A 7 19.92 3.46 6.86
CA VAL A 7 19.85 3.10 5.44
C VAL A 7 18.76 2.04 5.27
N VAL A 8 17.88 2.27 4.29
CA VAL A 8 16.67 1.47 4.04
C VAL A 8 16.70 0.89 2.63
N ALA A 9 16.34 -0.39 2.50
CA ALA A 9 16.05 -1.04 1.22
C ALA A 9 14.53 -1.20 1.05
N VAL A 10 14.01 -0.93 -0.15
CA VAL A 10 12.59 -1.12 -0.48
C VAL A 10 12.45 -2.22 -1.53
N ALA A 11 11.56 -3.18 -1.27
CA ALA A 11 11.14 -4.21 -2.23
C ALA A 11 9.73 -3.89 -2.74
N SER A 12 9.57 -3.84 -4.06
CA SER A 12 8.28 -3.66 -4.76
C SER A 12 8.09 -4.74 -5.81
N SER A 13 6.83 -4.98 -6.19
CA SER A 13 6.50 -5.93 -7.27
C SER A 13 7.19 -5.61 -8.60
N SER A 14 7.35 -4.33 -8.95
CA SER A 14 8.10 -3.84 -10.14
C SER A 14 9.59 -4.14 -10.13
N SER A 15 10.11 -4.67 -9.03
CA SER A 15 11.50 -5.08 -8.89
C SER A 15 11.73 -6.53 -9.38
N PHE A 16 10.68 -7.25 -9.78
CA PHE A 16 10.78 -8.63 -10.27
C PHE A 16 10.36 -8.72 -11.74
N LEU A 17 11.33 -8.87 -12.64
CA LEU A 17 11.04 -9.12 -14.05
C LEU A 17 10.67 -10.61 -14.27
N PRO A 18 9.62 -10.91 -15.03
CA PRO A 18 9.34 -12.28 -15.45
C PRO A 18 10.41 -12.79 -16.43
N LEU A 19 10.82 -14.05 -16.28
CA LEU A 19 11.65 -14.75 -17.26
C LEU A 19 10.81 -15.04 -18.51
N SER A 20 11.26 -14.58 -19.67
CA SER A 20 10.75 -15.03 -20.96
C SER A 20 11.12 -16.50 -21.17
N HIS A 21 10.13 -17.39 -21.18
CA HIS A 21 10.35 -18.77 -21.65
C HIS A 21 10.36 -18.81 -23.18
N PRO A 22 11.35 -19.46 -23.82
CA PRO A 22 11.25 -19.77 -25.24
C PRO A 22 10.18 -20.84 -25.45
N ALA A 23 9.32 -20.64 -26.45
CA ALA A 23 8.30 -21.59 -26.87
C ALA A 23 8.96 -22.93 -27.26
N ALA A 24 8.59 -24.02 -26.58
CA ALA A 24 9.03 -25.36 -26.93
C ALA A 24 8.08 -25.98 -27.97
N ALA A 25 8.63 -26.29 -29.15
CA ALA A 25 7.99 -27.11 -30.16
C ALA A 25 7.90 -28.57 -29.70
N SER A 26 6.77 -29.21 -30.01
CA SER A 26 6.48 -30.61 -29.70
C SER A 26 7.17 -31.58 -30.66
N THR A 27 7.88 -32.58 -30.16
CA THR A 27 8.02 -33.91 -30.78
C THR A 27 8.31 -34.98 -29.70
N SER A 28 7.90 -36.21 -30.03
CA SER A 28 7.69 -37.38 -29.17
C SER A 28 8.91 -38.31 -28.97
N ALA A 29 8.86 -39.06 -27.85
CA ALA A 29 9.21 -40.49 -27.67
C ALA A 29 10.42 -40.90 -26.78
N SER A 30 10.04 -41.69 -25.75
CA SER A 30 10.66 -42.86 -25.07
C SER A 30 12.00 -42.82 -24.29
N ALA A 31 11.83 -43.10 -22.97
CA ALA A 31 12.47 -44.13 -22.13
C ALA A 31 13.87 -43.96 -21.47
N SER A 32 13.83 -44.14 -20.13
CA SER A 32 14.78 -44.85 -19.23
C SER A 32 15.76 -44.08 -18.33
N ALA A 33 15.57 -44.34 -17.02
CA ALA A 33 16.53 -44.48 -15.89
C ALA A 33 17.34 -43.29 -15.31
N ALA A 34 16.95 -42.96 -14.07
CA ALA A 34 17.73 -42.64 -12.85
C ALA A 34 19.05 -41.84 -12.93
N ALA A 35 19.07 -40.67 -12.27
CA ALA A 35 20.13 -40.23 -11.35
C ALA A 35 19.67 -39.00 -10.55
N ALA A 36 20.02 -38.95 -9.27
CA ALA A 36 19.75 -37.88 -8.32
C ALA A 36 20.43 -36.55 -8.71
N SER A 37 19.77 -35.42 -8.42
CA SER A 37 20.37 -34.13 -8.02
C SER A 37 19.26 -33.11 -7.72
N TYR A 38 19.28 -32.52 -6.53
CA TYR A 38 18.46 -31.35 -6.18
C TYR A 38 19.02 -30.09 -6.86
N PRO A 39 18.19 -29.27 -7.52
CA PRO A 39 18.37 -27.83 -7.36
C PRO A 39 17.06 -27.04 -7.52
N PHE A 40 16.64 -26.24 -6.54
CA PHE A 40 15.83 -25.05 -6.83
C PHE A 40 16.05 -23.97 -5.76
N LEU A 41 17.18 -23.26 -5.91
CA LEU A 41 17.44 -21.96 -5.29
C LEU A 41 17.61 -20.96 -6.44
N ASN A 42 16.52 -20.35 -6.90
CA ASN A 42 16.55 -19.14 -7.73
C ASN A 42 15.14 -18.54 -7.83
N ARG A 43 14.73 -17.83 -6.79
CA ARG A 43 13.78 -16.70 -6.92
C ARG A 43 14.51 -15.46 -6.42
N ARG A 44 14.77 -14.51 -7.34
CA ARG A 44 15.62 -13.33 -7.09
C ARG A 44 14.75 -12.12 -6.79
N LEU A 45 14.80 -11.64 -5.55
CA LEU A 45 14.29 -10.33 -5.14
C LEU A 45 15.19 -9.23 -5.69
N ALA A 46 14.62 -8.19 -6.28
CA ALA A 46 15.36 -6.94 -6.48
C ALA A 46 14.90 -5.87 -5.47
N PHE A 47 15.86 -5.08 -5.01
CA PHE A 47 15.69 -4.03 -4.01
C PHE A 47 16.31 -2.75 -4.55
N SER A 48 15.73 -1.60 -4.20
CA SER A 48 16.29 -0.29 -4.51
C SER A 48 16.77 0.43 -3.23
N LYS A 49 17.97 1.02 -3.27
CA LYS A 49 18.51 1.86 -2.18
C LYS A 49 17.99 3.29 -2.33
N CYS A 50 17.36 3.84 -1.30
CA CYS A 50 16.96 5.25 -1.26
C CYS A 50 17.76 6.02 -0.19
N HIS A 51 18.34 7.17 -0.55
CA HIS A 51 19.04 8.07 0.37
C HIS A 51 18.18 9.32 0.62
N THR A 52 17.87 9.63 1.88
CA THR A 52 17.22 10.90 2.24
C THR A 52 18.25 11.90 2.78
N SER A 53 18.45 13.02 2.09
CA SER A 53 19.15 14.21 2.65
C SER A 53 18.12 15.22 3.14
N ARG A 54 18.35 15.81 4.32
CA ARG A 54 17.64 17.00 4.82
C ARG A 54 18.63 18.16 4.86
N ASP A 55 18.27 19.29 4.26
CA ASP A 55 18.87 20.58 4.57
C ASP A 55 17.78 21.51 5.12
N HIS A 56 18.07 22.11 6.27
CA HIS A 56 17.25 23.14 6.91
C HIS A 56 17.85 24.51 6.62
N SER A 57 17.08 25.42 6.01
CA SER A 57 17.10 26.84 6.36
C SER A 57 15.98 27.66 5.70
N ILE A 58 15.25 28.37 6.57
CA ILE A 58 14.72 29.73 6.44
C ILE A 58 13.50 29.96 5.51
N ILE A 59 12.38 30.34 6.14
CA ILE A 59 11.10 30.78 5.57
C ILE A 59 11.18 32.25 5.10
N PRO A 60 10.63 32.60 3.92
CA PRO A 60 9.85 33.83 3.80
C PRO A 60 8.44 33.62 3.20
N LYS A 61 7.53 34.55 3.54
CA LYS A 61 6.08 34.63 3.27
C LYS A 61 5.70 34.87 1.78
N PRO A 62 4.42 34.69 1.38
CA PRO A 62 4.04 34.28 0.02
C PRO A 62 3.76 35.46 -0.94
N GLN A 63 4.11 35.27 -2.22
CA GLN A 63 3.62 36.07 -3.35
C GLN A 63 2.96 35.19 -4.41
N ARG A 64 1.86 35.69 -4.97
CA ARG A 64 0.98 35.05 -5.95
C ARG A 64 1.64 34.88 -7.34
N SER A 65 1.04 33.95 -8.09
CA SER A 65 1.16 33.66 -9.52
C SER A 65 2.48 33.08 -10.02
N ARG A 66 2.50 31.75 -10.16
CA ARG A 66 3.25 31.08 -11.23
C ARG A 66 2.44 29.87 -11.71
N VAL A 67 2.15 29.87 -13.00
CA VAL A 67 1.59 28.73 -13.75
C VAL A 67 2.47 27.52 -13.44
N MET A 68 1.86 26.41 -13.01
CA MET A 68 2.58 25.16 -12.78
C MET A 68 3.12 24.64 -14.12
N GLU A 69 4.41 24.83 -14.36
CA GLU A 69 5.15 24.02 -15.34
C GLU A 69 4.98 22.55 -14.97
N GLY A 70 4.63 21.74 -15.97
CA GLY A 70 4.29 20.35 -15.79
C GLY A 70 5.38 19.57 -15.05
N PHE A 71 4.96 18.81 -14.04
CA PHE A 71 5.77 17.73 -13.48
C PHE A 71 6.08 16.75 -14.60
N LYS A 72 7.30 16.80 -15.14
CA LYS A 72 7.82 15.73 -15.99
C LYS A 72 7.89 14.48 -15.13
N THR A 73 7.05 13.50 -15.41
CA THR A 73 7.19 12.15 -14.87
C THR A 73 8.59 11.67 -15.24
N ARG A 74 9.49 11.54 -14.26
CA ARG A 74 10.71 10.74 -14.48
C ARG A 74 10.21 9.32 -14.72
N ALA A 75 10.47 8.79 -15.91
CA ALA A 75 10.40 7.35 -16.12
C ALA A 75 11.19 6.69 -14.99
N ALA A 76 10.58 5.71 -14.31
CA ALA A 76 11.30 4.93 -13.32
C ALA A 76 12.50 4.29 -14.02
N ALA A 77 13.71 4.70 -13.65
CA ALA A 77 14.89 3.98 -14.07
C ALA A 77 14.73 2.54 -13.57
N ALA A 78 14.94 1.55 -14.45
CA ALA A 78 14.93 0.15 -14.05
C ALA A 78 15.83 -0.01 -12.83
N ALA A 79 15.33 -0.66 -11.78
CA ALA A 79 16.13 -0.89 -10.58
C ALA A 79 17.42 -1.62 -11.01
N PRO A 80 18.61 -1.14 -10.58
CA PRO A 80 19.85 -1.80 -10.94
C PRO A 80 19.79 -3.25 -10.47
N GLN A 81 20.25 -4.17 -11.33
CA GLN A 81 20.29 -5.58 -10.97
C GLN A 81 21.16 -5.76 -9.74
N LEU A 82 20.69 -6.58 -8.80
CA LEU A 82 21.43 -6.93 -7.61
C LEU A 82 22.58 -7.88 -7.99
N GLU A 83 23.79 -7.34 -8.04
CA GLU A 83 25.00 -8.12 -8.31
C GLU A 83 25.50 -8.85 -7.06
N ASP A 84 25.31 -8.26 -5.87
CA ASP A 84 25.72 -8.84 -4.58
C ASP A 84 24.64 -8.57 -3.52
N ALA A 85 23.94 -9.64 -3.12
CA ALA A 85 22.87 -9.58 -2.14
C ALA A 85 23.40 -9.38 -0.71
N ASP A 86 24.55 -9.96 -0.36
CA ASP A 86 25.13 -9.83 0.98
C ASP A 86 25.60 -8.40 1.20
N ALA A 87 26.26 -7.79 0.21
CA ALA A 87 26.65 -6.38 0.27
C ALA A 87 25.45 -5.43 0.45
N LEU A 88 24.30 -5.72 -0.19
CA LEU A 88 23.08 -4.95 0.05
C LEU A 88 22.60 -5.13 1.49
N ILE A 89 22.44 -6.38 1.93
CA ILE A 89 21.92 -6.71 3.25
C ILE A 89 22.76 -6.05 4.32
N ASP A 90 24.09 -6.14 4.23
CA ASP A 90 25.01 -5.56 5.19
C ASP A 90 24.99 -4.03 5.19
N SER A 91 24.72 -3.41 4.04
CA SER A 91 24.66 -1.96 3.90
C SER A 91 23.39 -1.30 4.45
N VAL A 92 22.38 -2.07 4.87
CA VAL A 92 21.10 -1.55 5.38
C VAL A 92 20.74 -2.09 6.75
N GLU A 93 20.03 -1.28 7.53
CA GLU A 93 19.52 -1.67 8.84
C GLU A 93 18.07 -2.18 8.77
N THR A 94 17.33 -1.76 7.75
CA THR A 94 15.89 -1.95 7.67
C THR A 94 15.45 -2.25 6.25
N PHE A 95 14.57 -3.24 6.11
CA PHE A 95 13.90 -3.59 4.87
C PHE A 95 12.43 -3.21 4.96
N ILE A 96 11.95 -2.50 3.93
CA ILE A 96 10.55 -2.18 3.72
C ILE A 96 10.05 -3.04 2.57
N PHE A 97 9.10 -3.91 2.87
CA PHE A 97 8.47 -4.78 1.89
C PHE A 97 7.11 -4.22 1.51
N ASP A 98 6.88 -4.03 0.21
CA ASP A 98 5.52 -4.12 -0.32
C ASP A 98 4.93 -5.50 0.03
N CYS A 99 3.61 -5.61 0.02
CA CYS A 99 2.90 -6.81 0.44
C CYS A 99 2.32 -7.58 -0.73
N ASP A 100 1.36 -6.96 -1.43
CA ASP A 100 0.65 -7.60 -2.52
C ASP A 100 1.56 -7.71 -3.76
N GLY A 101 1.79 -8.93 -4.23
CA GLY A 101 2.75 -9.21 -5.30
C GLY A 101 4.20 -9.37 -4.85
N VAL A 102 4.52 -9.19 -3.57
CA VAL A 102 5.87 -9.37 -2.99
C VAL A 102 5.90 -10.41 -1.88
N ILE A 103 5.03 -10.30 -0.88
CA ILE A 103 4.87 -11.29 0.19
C ILE A 103 3.85 -12.37 -0.23
N TRP A 104 2.75 -11.96 -0.86
CA TRP A 104 1.67 -12.87 -1.25
C TRP A 104 1.04 -12.52 -2.60
N LYS A 105 0.36 -13.52 -3.18
CA LYS A 105 -0.63 -13.35 -4.26
C LYS A 105 -1.97 -13.84 -3.74
N GLY A 106 -2.90 -12.90 -3.50
CA GLY A 106 -4.16 -13.20 -2.82
C GLY A 106 -3.92 -13.75 -1.41
N ASP A 107 -4.29 -15.00 -1.19
CA ASP A 107 -4.16 -15.72 0.09
C ASP A 107 -3.05 -16.79 0.08
N LYS A 108 -2.11 -16.71 -0.88
CA LYS A 108 -0.95 -17.60 -0.95
C LYS A 108 0.34 -16.82 -0.84
N LEU A 109 1.28 -17.31 -0.05
CA LEU A 109 2.64 -16.76 -0.01
C LEU A 109 3.35 -16.96 -1.34
N ILE A 110 4.23 -16.02 -1.67
CA ILE A 110 5.19 -16.19 -2.75
C ILE A 110 6.34 -17.07 -2.24
N ASP A 111 6.76 -18.06 -3.04
CA ASP A 111 7.81 -19.00 -2.64
C ASP A 111 9.11 -18.27 -2.27
N GLY A 112 9.75 -18.71 -1.19
CA GLY A 112 10.99 -18.12 -0.66
C GLY A 112 10.78 -16.97 0.32
N VAL A 113 9.55 -16.47 0.50
CA VAL A 113 9.25 -15.38 1.43
C VAL A 113 9.56 -15.76 2.88
N PRO A 114 9.04 -16.87 3.45
CA PRO A 114 9.38 -17.23 4.84
C PRO A 114 10.88 -17.30 5.09
N GLU A 115 11.61 -18.00 4.20
CA GLU A 115 13.05 -18.21 4.33
C GLU A 115 13.83 -16.89 4.23
N THR A 116 13.38 -15.97 3.36
CA THR A 116 13.99 -14.65 3.20
C THR A 116 13.79 -13.80 4.45
N LEU A 117 12.56 -13.75 5.00
CA LEU A 117 12.27 -12.93 6.17
C LEU A 117 13.02 -13.44 7.41
N ASP A 118 13.09 -14.76 7.60
CA ASP A 118 13.83 -15.38 8.70
C ASP A 118 15.34 -15.14 8.57
N MET A 119 15.90 -15.28 7.37
CA MET A 119 17.30 -14.95 7.09
C MET A 119 17.62 -13.49 7.45
N LEU A 120 16.80 -12.54 7.00
CA LEU A 120 17.01 -11.12 7.32
C LEU A 120 16.92 -10.84 8.81
N ARG A 121 15.95 -11.44 9.52
CA ARG A 121 15.83 -11.32 10.98
C ARG A 121 17.02 -11.92 11.71
N SER A 122 17.52 -13.08 11.28
CA SER A 122 18.71 -13.72 11.86
C SER A 122 19.97 -12.86 11.70
N ARG A 123 20.02 -12.00 10.68
CA ARG A 123 21.08 -11.00 10.45
C ARG A 123 20.81 -9.67 11.14
N GLY A 124 19.86 -9.63 12.08
CA GLY A 124 19.54 -8.46 12.89
C GLY A 124 18.85 -7.34 12.13
N LYS A 125 18.24 -7.61 10.96
CA LYS A 125 17.55 -6.60 10.16
C LYS A 125 16.15 -6.35 10.69
N ARG A 126 15.75 -5.07 10.74
CA ARG A 126 14.36 -4.68 11.02
C ARG A 126 13.52 -4.83 9.76
N LEU A 127 12.31 -5.34 9.90
CA LEU A 127 11.37 -5.51 8.79
C LEU A 127 10.17 -4.59 8.98
N VAL A 128 9.69 -4.00 7.89
CA VAL A 128 8.46 -3.21 7.84
C VAL A 128 7.67 -3.63 6.60
N PHE A 129 6.38 -3.83 6.73
CA PHE A 129 5.47 -4.28 5.68
C PHE A 129 4.52 -3.15 5.33
N VAL A 130 4.62 -2.62 4.12
CA VAL A 130 3.83 -1.50 3.61
C VAL A 130 2.83 -2.02 2.58
N THR A 131 1.57 -1.60 2.67
CA THR A 131 0.57 -1.91 1.64
C THR A 131 -0.33 -0.72 1.36
N ASN A 132 -0.60 -0.49 0.07
CA ASN A 132 -1.57 0.50 -0.40
C ASN A 132 -3.02 0.06 -0.18
N ASN A 133 -3.26 -1.20 0.20
CA ASN A 133 -4.60 -1.74 0.36
C ASN A 133 -5.20 -1.36 1.74
N SER A 134 -6.22 -0.50 1.71
CA SER A 134 -6.92 0.03 2.88
C SER A 134 -8.11 -0.82 3.36
N THR A 135 -8.37 -1.99 2.75
CA THR A 135 -9.51 -2.85 3.13
C THR A 135 -9.41 -3.44 4.53
N LYS A 136 -8.19 -3.53 5.08
CA LYS A 136 -7.89 -4.10 6.39
C LYS A 136 -7.12 -3.10 7.25
N SER A 137 -7.37 -3.15 8.55
CA SER A 137 -6.55 -2.50 9.59
C SER A 137 -5.24 -3.27 9.78
N ARG A 138 -4.26 -2.68 10.46
CA ARG A 138 -3.00 -3.34 10.83
C ARG A 138 -3.26 -4.61 11.62
N LYS A 139 -4.16 -4.57 12.60
CA LYS A 139 -4.61 -5.76 13.35
C LYS A 139 -5.17 -6.87 12.46
N GLN A 140 -5.95 -6.52 11.43
CA GLN A 140 -6.47 -7.50 10.47
C GLN A 140 -5.37 -8.04 9.54
N TYR A 141 -4.39 -7.22 9.15
CA TYR A 141 -3.21 -7.71 8.44
C TYR A 141 -2.34 -8.61 9.29
N GLY A 142 -2.16 -8.32 10.58
CA GLY A 142 -1.47 -9.21 11.52
C GLY A 142 -2.07 -10.62 11.51
N LYS A 143 -3.41 -10.72 11.58
CA LYS A 143 -4.12 -12.00 11.42
C LYS A 143 -3.90 -12.66 10.05
N LYS A 144 -3.79 -11.88 8.98
CA LYS A 144 -3.48 -12.41 7.64
C LYS A 144 -2.07 -13.01 7.62
N PHE A 145 -1.07 -12.29 8.13
CA PHE A 145 0.29 -12.81 8.26
C PHE A 145 0.32 -14.11 9.07
N GLU A 146 -0.36 -14.14 10.21
CA GLU A 146 -0.48 -15.33 11.06
C GLU A 146 -1.11 -16.52 10.31
N THR A 147 -2.21 -16.29 9.59
CA THR A 147 -2.86 -17.32 8.76
C THR A 147 -1.93 -17.85 7.67
N LEU A 148 -1.02 -17.01 7.16
CA LEU A 148 0.00 -17.39 6.18
C LEU A 148 1.24 -18.04 6.81
N GLY A 149 1.26 -18.25 8.14
CA GLY A 149 2.38 -18.85 8.86
C GLY A 149 3.54 -17.90 9.14
N LEU A 150 3.33 -16.59 9.02
CA LEU A 150 4.34 -15.56 9.29
C LEU A 150 4.05 -14.88 10.63
N ASN A 151 5.06 -14.82 11.50
CA ASN A 151 4.97 -14.05 12.74
C ASN A 151 5.39 -12.59 12.48
N VAL A 152 4.42 -11.68 12.43
CA VAL A 152 4.62 -10.24 12.18
C VAL A 152 3.85 -9.44 13.22
N ASN A 153 4.55 -8.55 13.93
CA ASN A 153 3.93 -7.68 14.92
C ASN A 153 3.16 -6.55 14.23
N GLU A 154 2.13 -6.03 14.90
CA GLU A 154 1.28 -4.97 14.34
C GLU A 154 2.06 -3.68 14.02
N GLU A 155 3.10 -3.40 14.80
CA GLU A 155 4.01 -2.26 14.66
C GLU A 155 4.93 -2.38 13.43
N GLU A 156 5.12 -3.59 12.91
CA GLU A 156 5.85 -3.82 11.65
C GLU A 156 4.96 -3.52 10.43
N ILE A 157 3.66 -3.27 10.59
CA ILE A 157 2.70 -3.11 9.49
C ILE A 157 2.32 -1.65 9.29
N PHE A 158 2.49 -1.17 8.07
CA PHE A 158 2.12 0.18 7.63
C PHE A 158 1.16 0.12 6.44
N ALA A 159 -0.12 -0.08 6.74
CA ALA A 159 -1.19 -0.09 5.74
C ALA A 159 -1.67 1.34 5.43
N SER A 160 -2.17 1.57 4.21
CA SER A 160 -2.73 2.88 3.81
C SER A 160 -3.98 3.29 4.62
N SER A 161 -4.72 2.32 5.18
CA SER A 161 -5.78 2.57 6.16
C SER A 161 -5.25 3.24 7.43
N PHE A 162 -4.16 2.72 7.98
CA PHE A 162 -3.45 3.33 9.11
C PHE A 162 -2.84 4.68 8.73
N ALA A 163 -2.22 4.79 7.56
CA ALA A 163 -1.61 6.02 7.10
C ALA A 163 -2.62 7.19 7.04
N ALA A 164 -3.87 6.93 6.62
CA ALA A 164 -4.92 7.95 6.61
C ALA A 164 -5.30 8.41 8.03
N ALA A 165 -5.51 7.48 8.96
CA ALA A 165 -5.82 7.81 10.36
C ALA A 165 -4.64 8.52 11.06
N ALA A 166 -3.41 8.07 10.82
CA ALA A 166 -2.19 8.70 11.32
C ALA A 166 -2.00 10.11 10.74
N TYR A 167 -2.30 10.31 9.45
CA TYR A 167 -2.26 11.63 8.83
C TYR A 167 -3.25 12.60 9.48
N LEU A 168 -4.51 12.19 9.66
CA LEU A 168 -5.52 13.00 10.34
C LEU A 168 -5.10 13.36 11.78
N LYS A 169 -4.53 12.41 12.52
CA LYS A 169 -3.91 12.71 13.83
C LYS A 169 -2.77 13.72 13.74
N SER A 170 -1.90 13.60 12.74
CA SER A 170 -0.71 14.44 12.59
C SER A 170 -1.02 15.91 12.28
N ILE A 171 -2.21 16.18 11.76
CA ILE A 171 -2.69 17.54 11.45
C ILE A 171 -3.65 18.08 12.52
N ASP A 172 -3.71 17.43 13.69
CA ASP A 172 -4.61 17.76 14.79
C ASP A 172 -6.08 17.89 14.33
N PHE A 173 -6.57 16.86 13.60
CA PHE A 173 -7.95 16.85 13.09
C PHE A 173 -8.97 17.16 14.20
N PRO A 174 -9.90 18.12 14.00
CA PRO A 174 -10.78 18.59 15.08
C PRO A 174 -11.64 17.48 15.66
N LYS A 175 -11.72 17.40 17.00
CA LYS A 175 -12.42 16.33 17.73
C LYS A 175 -13.95 16.39 17.59
N ASP A 176 -14.48 17.57 17.28
CA ASP A 176 -15.89 17.82 16.98
C ASP A 176 -16.27 17.53 15.52
N LYS A 177 -15.28 17.18 14.68
CA LYS A 177 -15.49 16.83 13.28
C LYS A 177 -15.42 15.33 13.05
N LYS A 178 -16.10 14.92 11.97
CA LYS A 178 -16.21 13.53 11.53
C LYS A 178 -15.52 13.33 10.19
N VAL A 179 -15.15 12.09 9.91
CA VAL A 179 -14.67 11.63 8.62
C VAL A 179 -15.79 10.90 7.88
N TYR A 180 -16.11 11.30 6.66
CA TYR A 180 -16.92 10.47 5.78
C TYR A 180 -16.02 9.49 5.03
N VAL A 181 -16.31 8.20 5.13
CA VAL A 181 -15.47 7.16 4.51
C VAL A 181 -16.16 6.59 3.27
N ILE A 182 -15.46 6.65 2.15
CA ILE A 182 -15.74 5.87 0.93
C ILE A 182 -14.66 4.79 0.88
N GLY A 183 -14.96 3.60 1.40
CA GLY A 183 -13.96 2.58 1.68
C GLY A 183 -14.49 1.49 2.60
N GLU A 184 -13.61 0.57 3.00
CA GLU A 184 -13.98 -0.60 3.80
C GLU A 184 -13.54 -0.52 5.27
N GLU A 185 -13.91 -1.54 6.05
CA GLU A 185 -13.72 -1.62 7.50
C GLU A 185 -12.31 -1.32 7.99
N GLY A 186 -11.28 -1.59 7.17
CA GLY A 186 -9.90 -1.32 7.55
C GLY A 186 -9.65 0.15 7.92
N ILE A 187 -10.24 1.07 7.16
CA ILE A 187 -10.16 2.51 7.45
C ILE A 187 -10.92 2.83 8.74
N LEU A 188 -12.15 2.32 8.87
CA LEU A 188 -13.03 2.58 10.02
C LEU A 188 -12.35 2.15 11.34
N LYS A 189 -11.76 0.95 11.36
CA LYS A 189 -11.07 0.42 12.55
C LYS A 189 -9.84 1.24 12.93
N GLU A 190 -9.08 1.74 11.96
CA GLU A 190 -7.93 2.61 12.25
C GLU A 190 -8.38 4.01 12.73
N LEU A 191 -9.51 4.52 12.24
CA LEU A 191 -10.13 5.74 12.76
C LEU A 191 -10.64 5.56 14.20
N ASP A 192 -11.24 4.40 14.52
CA ASP A 192 -11.66 4.05 15.89
C ASP A 192 -10.46 4.02 16.85
N ILE A 193 -9.38 3.32 16.47
CA ILE A 193 -8.13 3.30 17.24
C ILE A 193 -7.54 4.70 17.37
N ALA A 194 -7.76 5.55 16.36
CA ALA A 194 -7.34 6.93 16.38
C ALA A 194 -8.22 7.84 17.26
N GLY A 195 -9.39 7.38 17.71
CA GLY A 195 -10.37 8.19 18.42
C GLY A 195 -11.00 9.26 17.52
N ILE A 196 -11.06 9.01 16.22
CA ILE A 196 -11.63 9.91 15.22
C ILE A 196 -13.03 9.41 14.84
N GLN A 197 -14.03 10.27 14.99
CA GLN A 197 -15.40 9.95 14.62
C GLN A 197 -15.55 9.81 13.10
N TYR A 198 -16.38 8.88 12.65
CA TYR A 198 -16.65 8.67 11.23
C TYR A 198 -18.11 8.28 10.97
N LEU A 199 -18.47 8.29 9.69
CA LEU A 199 -19.69 7.70 9.15
C LEU A 199 -19.43 7.18 7.72
N GLY A 200 -20.32 6.32 7.22
CA GLY A 200 -20.20 5.73 5.89
C GLY A 200 -19.44 4.40 5.89
N GLY A 201 -18.70 4.12 4.83
CA GLY A 201 -18.08 2.80 4.63
C GLY A 201 -19.08 1.74 4.14
N PRO A 202 -18.93 0.46 4.53
CA PRO A 202 -19.79 -0.61 4.02
C PRO A 202 -21.29 -0.45 4.31
N GLU A 203 -21.66 0.21 5.43
CA GLU A 203 -23.06 0.42 5.81
C GLU A 203 -23.86 1.24 4.79
N ASP A 204 -23.18 2.09 4.04
CA ASP A 204 -23.76 2.91 2.97
C ASP A 204 -23.86 2.16 1.64
N GLY A 205 -23.46 0.87 1.59
CA GLY A 205 -23.33 0.07 0.38
C GLY A 205 -24.61 -0.11 -0.45
N ASP A 206 -25.75 -0.21 0.23
CA ASP A 206 -27.05 -0.40 -0.41
C ASP A 206 -27.84 0.90 -0.59
N LYS A 207 -27.29 2.04 -0.13
CA LYS A 207 -27.94 3.35 -0.27
C LYS A 207 -27.99 3.77 -1.74
N LYS A 208 -29.10 4.42 -2.11
CA LYS A 208 -29.35 4.90 -3.46
C LYS A 208 -29.64 6.39 -3.45
N ILE A 209 -29.34 7.04 -4.56
CA ILE A 209 -29.71 8.44 -4.79
C ILE A 209 -31.13 8.50 -5.33
N GLU A 210 -31.92 9.47 -4.88
CA GLU A 210 -33.22 9.76 -5.48
C GLU A 210 -33.08 10.84 -6.56
N LEU A 211 -33.26 10.44 -7.81
CA LEU A 211 -33.19 11.33 -8.97
C LEU A 211 -34.57 11.89 -9.32
N LYS A 212 -35.19 12.62 -8.38
CA LYS A 212 -36.46 13.32 -8.60
C LYS A 212 -36.27 14.83 -8.47
N PRO A 213 -36.95 15.66 -9.29
CA PRO A 213 -36.89 17.11 -9.15
C PRO A 213 -37.21 17.55 -7.72
N GLY A 214 -36.42 18.48 -7.17
CA GLY A 214 -36.59 19.00 -5.82
C GLY A 214 -36.09 18.07 -4.70
N TYR A 215 -35.56 16.88 -5.00
CA TYR A 215 -34.89 16.08 -3.99
C TYR A 215 -33.58 16.73 -3.56
N PHE A 216 -33.43 16.89 -2.25
CA PHE A 216 -32.25 17.43 -1.62
C PHE A 216 -31.63 16.35 -0.75
N LEU A 217 -30.39 15.95 -1.06
CA LEU A 217 -29.64 15.02 -0.22
C LEU A 217 -29.02 15.81 0.93
N GLU A 218 -29.54 15.62 2.14
CA GLU A 218 -28.90 16.17 3.33
C GLU A 218 -27.60 15.44 3.65
N HIS A 219 -26.60 16.20 4.07
CA HIS A 219 -25.34 15.67 4.58
C HIS A 219 -24.96 16.33 5.89
N ASP A 220 -24.20 15.58 6.69
CA ASP A 220 -23.70 16.01 7.97
C ASP A 220 -22.69 17.16 7.82
N LYS A 221 -23.02 18.31 8.41
CA LYS A 221 -22.21 19.56 8.36
C LYS A 221 -20.99 19.50 9.28
N ASP A 222 -20.89 18.47 10.12
CA ASP A 222 -19.72 18.18 10.94
C ASP A 222 -18.71 17.25 10.26
N VAL A 223 -18.94 16.84 9.02
CA VAL A 223 -17.88 16.17 8.23
C VAL A 223 -16.78 17.18 7.88
N GLY A 224 -15.59 16.95 8.42
CA GLY A 224 -14.38 17.76 8.18
C GLY A 224 -13.38 17.09 7.23
N ALA A 225 -13.58 15.83 6.87
CA ALA A 225 -12.76 15.15 5.88
C ALA A 225 -13.55 14.04 5.17
N VAL A 226 -13.23 13.81 3.90
CA VAL A 226 -13.65 12.64 3.13
C VAL A 226 -12.42 11.79 2.85
N VAL A 227 -12.42 10.55 3.35
CA VAL A 227 -11.36 9.57 3.10
C VAL A 227 -11.85 8.56 2.07
N VAL A 228 -11.07 8.39 1.00
CA VAL A 228 -11.37 7.48 -0.12
C VAL A 228 -10.33 6.37 -0.20
N GLY A 229 -10.80 5.14 -0.17
CA GLY A 229 -10.02 3.94 -0.44
C GLY A 229 -10.74 2.99 -1.37
N PHE A 230 -10.18 1.79 -1.51
CA PHE A 230 -10.86 0.74 -2.27
C PHE A 230 -12.15 0.33 -1.54
N ASP A 231 -13.25 0.24 -2.28
CA ASP A 231 -14.59 0.00 -1.75
C ASP A 231 -15.37 -0.95 -2.67
N ARG A 232 -15.61 -2.19 -2.23
CA ARG A 232 -16.45 -3.15 -2.97
C ARG A 232 -17.94 -2.80 -2.94
N TYR A 233 -18.34 -1.89 -2.05
CA TYR A 233 -19.71 -1.41 -1.88
C TYR A 233 -19.84 0.02 -2.42
N PHE A 234 -19.00 0.39 -3.39
CA PHE A 234 -19.01 1.71 -4.00
C PHE A 234 -20.32 1.94 -4.77
N ASN A 235 -20.93 3.10 -4.56
CA ASN A 235 -22.16 3.48 -5.24
C ASN A 235 -22.24 5.00 -5.44
N TYR A 236 -23.20 5.44 -6.24
CA TYR A 236 -23.40 6.87 -6.50
C TYR A 236 -23.85 7.68 -5.29
N TYR A 237 -24.49 7.05 -4.29
CA TYR A 237 -24.86 7.74 -3.04
C TYR A 237 -23.60 8.23 -2.32
N LYS A 238 -22.60 7.36 -2.15
CA LYS A 238 -21.32 7.70 -1.50
C LYS A 238 -20.59 8.82 -2.24
N VAL A 239 -20.56 8.75 -3.58
CA VAL A 239 -19.95 9.80 -4.42
C VAL A 239 -20.65 11.14 -4.21
N GLN A 240 -21.98 11.16 -4.27
CA GLN A 240 -22.74 12.40 -4.08
C GLN A 240 -22.54 12.96 -2.67
N TYR A 241 -22.70 12.13 -1.64
CA TYR A 241 -22.54 12.52 -0.24
C TYR A 241 -21.15 13.09 0.03
N GLY A 242 -20.09 12.36 -0.35
CA GLY A 242 -18.71 12.84 -0.19
C GLY A 242 -18.45 14.14 -0.96
N THR A 243 -18.99 14.28 -2.17
CA THR A 243 -18.88 15.52 -2.95
C THR A 243 -19.56 16.69 -2.25
N LEU A 244 -20.75 16.49 -1.68
CA LEU A 244 -21.46 17.53 -0.93
C LEU A 244 -20.68 17.94 0.31
N CYS A 245 -20.12 16.99 1.07
CA CYS A 245 -19.23 17.31 2.20
C CYS A 245 -18.06 18.20 1.76
N ILE A 246 -17.31 17.82 0.71
CA ILE A 246 -16.14 18.58 0.24
C ILE A 246 -16.53 19.98 -0.25
N ARG A 247 -17.67 20.11 -0.94
CA ARG A 247 -18.08 21.36 -1.58
C ARG A 247 -18.76 22.33 -0.62
N GLU A 248 -19.52 21.83 0.35
CA GLU A 248 -20.37 22.66 1.20
C GLU A 248 -19.87 22.81 2.62
N ASN A 249 -19.05 21.88 3.15
CA ASN A 249 -18.48 22.02 4.49
C ASN A 249 -17.15 22.78 4.41
N PRO A 250 -17.02 23.98 5.01
CA PRO A 250 -15.80 24.77 4.92
C PRO A 250 -14.58 24.04 5.48
N GLY A 251 -13.52 23.98 4.68
CA GLY A 251 -12.26 23.33 5.08
C GLY A 251 -12.30 21.80 5.06
N CYS A 252 -13.35 21.18 4.51
CA CYS A 252 -13.43 19.73 4.39
C CYS A 252 -12.28 19.19 3.52
N LEU A 253 -11.47 18.29 4.09
CA LEU A 253 -10.34 17.68 3.41
C LEU A 253 -10.79 16.56 2.48
N PHE A 254 -10.00 16.32 1.43
CA PHE A 254 -10.10 15.12 0.58
C PHE A 254 -8.81 14.32 0.71
N ILE A 255 -8.92 13.07 1.15
CA ILE A 255 -7.77 12.19 1.42
C ILE A 255 -7.99 10.89 0.67
N ALA A 256 -7.09 10.57 -0.27
CA ALA A 256 -7.07 9.26 -0.91
C ALA A 256 -6.02 8.36 -0.25
N THR A 257 -6.39 7.13 0.11
CA THR A 257 -5.48 6.17 0.75
C THR A 257 -4.39 5.68 -0.20
N ASN A 258 -4.66 5.64 -1.51
CA ASN A 258 -3.69 5.37 -2.57
C ASN A 258 -4.21 5.92 -3.92
N ARG A 259 -3.43 5.77 -4.99
CA ARG A 259 -3.78 6.21 -6.36
C ARG A 259 -3.67 5.08 -7.38
N ASP A 260 -3.70 3.83 -6.92
CA ASP A 260 -3.49 2.69 -7.79
C ASP A 260 -4.70 2.56 -8.72
N ALA A 261 -4.44 2.58 -10.03
CA ALA A 261 -5.50 2.56 -11.05
C ALA A 261 -6.19 1.19 -11.17
N VAL A 262 -5.53 0.14 -10.67
CA VAL A 262 -5.95 -1.25 -10.79
C VAL A 262 -5.70 -1.97 -9.48
N THR A 263 -6.58 -2.90 -9.15
CA THR A 263 -6.43 -3.83 -8.05
C THR A 263 -6.76 -5.23 -8.56
N HIS A 264 -6.00 -6.23 -8.11
CA HIS A 264 -6.16 -7.61 -8.55
C HIS A 264 -6.84 -8.39 -7.44
N LEU A 265 -8.15 -8.55 -7.58
CA LEU A 265 -9.03 -9.13 -6.56
C LEU A 265 -9.10 -10.66 -6.63
N THR A 266 -8.50 -11.25 -7.66
CA THR A 266 -8.48 -12.70 -7.89
C THR A 266 -7.06 -13.16 -8.21
N ASP A 267 -6.79 -14.42 -7.91
CA ASP A 267 -5.52 -15.10 -8.21
C ASP A 267 -5.30 -15.32 -9.72
N ALA A 268 -6.35 -15.17 -10.53
CA ALA A 268 -6.32 -15.33 -11.97
C ALA A 268 -5.82 -14.10 -12.75
N GLN A 269 -5.64 -12.95 -12.09
CA GLN A 269 -5.21 -11.71 -12.75
C GLN A 269 -3.77 -11.35 -12.34
N GLU A 270 -2.92 -11.10 -13.34
CA GLU A 270 -1.51 -10.72 -13.13
C GLU A 270 -1.39 -9.30 -12.56
N TRP A 271 -0.49 -9.14 -11.58
CA TRP A 271 -0.31 -7.88 -10.87
C TRP A 271 0.19 -6.76 -11.80
N ALA A 272 -0.26 -5.51 -11.60
CA ALA A 272 0.18 -4.40 -12.45
C ALA A 272 1.62 -3.95 -12.16
N GLY A 273 2.17 -4.37 -11.02
CA GLY A 273 3.61 -4.30 -10.77
C GLY A 273 4.42 -5.39 -11.47
N SER A 274 3.79 -6.28 -12.24
CA SER A 274 4.48 -7.33 -13.04
C SER A 274 4.78 -6.89 -14.48
N ILE A 275 4.48 -5.63 -14.84
CA ILE A 275 4.67 -5.08 -16.20
C ILE A 275 5.80 -4.05 -16.20
#